data_AF-A0A1Y0EJF5-F1
#
_entry.id   AF-A0A1Y0EJF5-F1
#
_cell.length_a   1.000
_cell.length_b   1.000
_cell.length_c   1.000
_cell.angle_alpha   90.00
_cell.angle_beta   90.00
_cell.angle_gamma   90.00
#
_symmetry.space_group_name_H-M   'P 1'
#
loop_
_entity.id
_entity.type
_entity.pdbx_description
1 polymer ?
#
loop_
_entity_poly.entity_id
_entity_poly.type
_entity_poly.pdbx_seq_one_letter_code
_entity_poly.pdbx_strand_id
1 'polypeptide(L)'
;MEKEPLYRKVNTTARGVFHRFGADFSTTRRSVNAGEMELDAISMKKGVRRGLDYTPLFRFLLSRVGKNWDEVYSEAVARLDRNDPIFWMVALREADAQEYFRSGEASYFSGLKVDEAGVLRVVNPSVGPGSLVPQCPCCTHTFNGIKFTRPYDESLRPQRSATRLA
;
A
#
# COMPACT_ATOMS: atom_id res chain seq x y z
N MET A 1 -27.64 6.07 9.15
CA MET A 1 -27.17 5.63 7.82
C MET A 1 -25.71 5.26 7.99
N GLU A 2 -25.37 3.98 7.89
CA GLU A 2 -23.99 3.52 8.09
C GLU A 2 -23.14 3.94 6.89
N LYS A 3 -21.98 4.55 7.15
CA LYS A 3 -21.04 4.95 6.10
C LYS A 3 -20.28 3.71 5.61
N GLU A 4 -20.08 3.59 4.30
CA GLU A 4 -19.38 2.45 3.71
C GLU A 4 -17.93 2.32 4.25
N PRO A 5 -17.42 1.09 4.43
CA PRO A 5 -16.05 0.88 4.89
C PRO A 5 -15.01 1.40 3.88
N LEU A 6 -13.85 1.86 4.37
CA LEU A 6 -12.74 2.35 3.54
C LEU A 6 -11.77 1.25 3.07
N TYR A 7 -12.22 0.01 3.12
CA TYR A 7 -11.47 -1.16 2.68
C TYR A 7 -12.45 -2.18 2.09
N ARG A 8 -11.93 -3.09 1.27
CA ARG A 8 -12.71 -4.20 0.71
C ARG A 8 -11.93 -5.49 0.78
N LYS A 9 -12.65 -6.61 0.80
CA LYS A 9 -12.04 -7.93 0.66
C LYS A 9 -11.58 -8.12 -0.79
N VAL A 10 -10.32 -8.49 -0.96
CA VAL A 10 -9.76 -8.83 -2.26
C VAL A 10 -10.40 -10.13 -2.75
N ASN A 11 -10.67 -10.20 -4.05
CA ASN A 11 -11.02 -11.47 -4.68
C ASN A 11 -9.77 -12.37 -4.74
N THR A 12 -9.73 -13.37 -3.86
CA THR A 12 -8.62 -14.34 -3.77
C THR A 12 -8.75 -15.49 -4.77
N THR A 13 -9.86 -15.60 -5.51
CA THR A 13 -10.11 -16.70 -6.45
C THR A 13 -9.76 -16.34 -7.90
N ALA A 14 -9.48 -15.07 -8.20
CA ALA A 14 -9.11 -14.63 -9.53
C ALA A 14 -7.68 -15.08 -9.92
N ARG A 15 -7.51 -15.49 -11.19
CA ARG A 15 -6.23 -15.94 -11.75
C ARG A 15 -5.20 -14.80 -11.76
N GLY A 16 -3.99 -15.09 -11.28
CA GLY A 16 -2.87 -14.13 -11.28
C GLY A 16 -2.86 -13.13 -10.12
N VAL A 17 -3.75 -13.27 -9.14
CA VAL A 17 -3.69 -12.44 -7.93
C VAL A 17 -2.56 -12.97 -7.03
N PHE A 18 -1.46 -12.22 -6.93
CA PHE A 18 -0.37 -12.53 -6.00
C PHE A 18 -0.75 -12.10 -4.59
N HIS A 19 -0.93 -13.08 -3.71
CA HIS A 19 -1.16 -12.84 -2.29
C HIS A 19 0.22 -12.90 -1.60
N ARG A 20 0.33 -12.40 -0.36
CA ARG A 20 1.37 -12.85 0.59
C ARG A 20 1.18 -14.36 0.84
N PHE A 21 1.45 -15.19 -0.17
CA PHE A 21 1.33 -16.63 -0.14
C PHE A 21 2.37 -17.13 0.84
N GLY A 22 1.92 -17.60 2.00
CA GLY A 22 2.38 -18.82 2.66
C GLY A 22 3.87 -19.05 2.93
N ALA A 23 4.76 -18.10 2.62
CA ALA A 23 6.19 -18.27 2.87
C ALA A 23 6.48 -18.33 4.36
N ASP A 24 5.57 -17.82 5.21
CA ASP A 24 5.64 -17.97 6.66
C ASP A 24 5.78 -19.44 7.06
N PHE A 25 5.01 -20.35 6.43
CA PHE A 25 5.09 -21.77 6.75
C PHE A 25 6.37 -22.39 6.18
N SER A 26 6.74 -22.09 4.93
CA SER A 26 7.97 -22.63 4.35
C SER A 26 9.23 -22.13 5.06
N THR A 27 9.23 -20.89 5.54
CA THR A 27 10.31 -20.28 6.34
C THR A 27 10.36 -20.93 7.73
N THR A 28 9.21 -21.05 8.41
CA THR A 28 9.14 -21.75 9.71
C THR A 28 9.61 -23.20 9.56
N ARG A 29 9.18 -23.91 8.52
CA ARG A 29 9.60 -25.28 8.24
C ARG A 29 11.09 -25.38 7.87
N ARG A 30 11.67 -24.34 7.25
CA ARG A 30 13.11 -24.27 7.00
C ARG A 30 13.90 -24.13 8.29
N SER A 31 13.47 -23.30 9.23
CA SER A 31 14.10 -23.19 10.56
C SER A 31 14.02 -24.50 11.34
N VAL A 32 12.91 -25.24 11.21
CA VAL A 32 12.82 -26.60 11.79
C VAL A 32 13.80 -27.58 11.13
N ASN A 33 13.89 -27.58 9.79
CA ASN A 33 14.89 -28.41 9.09
C ASN A 33 16.33 -28.03 9.45
N ALA A 34 16.58 -26.79 9.85
CA ALA A 34 17.87 -26.29 10.30
C ALA A 34 18.15 -26.60 11.79
N GLY A 35 17.19 -27.19 12.51
CA GLY A 35 17.30 -27.49 13.95
C GLY A 35 17.13 -26.28 14.88
N GLU A 36 16.69 -25.13 14.36
CA GLU A 36 16.48 -23.90 15.13
C GLU A 36 15.15 -23.92 15.91
N MET A 37 14.23 -24.83 15.55
CA MET A 37 12.89 -24.93 16.11
C MET A 37 12.41 -26.39 16.08
N GLU A 38 11.67 -26.79 17.10
CA GLU A 38 11.04 -28.12 17.17
C GLU A 38 9.79 -28.20 16.28
N LEU A 39 9.51 -29.37 15.70
CA LEU A 39 8.32 -29.61 14.87
C LEU A 39 7.03 -29.31 15.61
N ASP A 40 6.98 -29.63 16.90
CA ASP A 40 5.81 -29.44 17.77
C ASP A 40 5.55 -27.96 18.09
N ALA A 41 6.54 -27.08 17.86
CA ALA A 41 6.38 -25.63 17.99
C ALA A 41 5.70 -24.98 16.77
N ILE A 42 5.52 -25.72 15.65
CA ILE A 42 4.84 -25.19 14.46
C ILE A 42 3.33 -25.22 14.68
N SER A 43 2.74 -24.07 14.99
CA SER A 43 1.27 -23.91 14.97
C SER A 43 0.76 -23.54 13.57
N MET A 44 -0.41 -24.09 13.20
CA MET A 44 -1.15 -23.59 12.03
C MET A 44 -1.63 -22.17 12.32
N LYS A 45 -1.03 -21.16 11.67
CA LYS A 45 -1.45 -19.76 11.82
C LYS A 45 -2.86 -19.55 11.22
N LYS A 46 -3.89 -19.60 12.06
CA LYS A 46 -5.27 -19.23 11.74
C LYS A 46 -5.50 -17.74 11.98
N GLY A 47 -6.36 -17.10 11.18
CA GLY A 47 -6.75 -15.70 11.39
C GLY A 47 -5.76 -14.65 10.87
N VAL A 48 -4.71 -15.04 10.13
CA VAL A 48 -3.83 -14.09 9.44
C VAL A 48 -4.67 -13.33 8.40
N ARG A 49 -4.94 -12.05 8.66
CA ARG A 49 -5.72 -11.18 7.78
C ARG A 49 -4.93 -10.86 6.52
N ARG A 50 -5.06 -11.73 5.52
CA ARG A 50 -4.52 -11.52 4.17
C ARG A 50 -5.67 -11.11 3.25
N GLY A 51 -5.39 -10.25 2.26
CA GLY A 51 -6.36 -9.93 1.20
C GLY A 51 -7.38 -8.85 1.56
N LEU A 52 -6.95 -7.78 2.22
CA LEU A 52 -7.72 -6.52 2.26
C LEU A 52 -7.10 -5.51 1.29
N ASP A 53 -7.95 -4.84 0.53
CA ASP A 53 -7.59 -3.75 -0.38
C ASP A 53 -8.02 -2.42 0.24
N TYR A 54 -7.02 -1.60 0.55
CA TYR A 54 -7.17 -0.26 1.13
C TYR A 54 -7.20 0.84 0.05
N THR A 55 -7.29 0.50 -1.23
CA THR A 55 -7.46 1.49 -2.30
C THR A 55 -8.63 2.47 -2.06
N PRO A 56 -9.79 2.06 -1.49
CA PRO A 56 -10.85 3.01 -1.13
C PRO A 56 -10.40 4.07 -0.10
N LEU A 57 -9.58 3.69 0.89
CA LEU A 57 -8.97 4.61 1.84
C LEU A 57 -8.09 5.65 1.13
N PHE A 58 -7.22 5.22 0.22
CA PHE A 58 -6.29 6.13 -0.45
C PHE A 58 -7.03 7.16 -1.30
N ARG A 59 -8.08 6.73 -2.02
CA ARG A 59 -8.96 7.64 -2.77
C ARG A 59 -9.71 8.61 -1.85
N PHE A 60 -10.19 8.12 -0.70
CA PHE A 60 -10.82 8.96 0.30
C PHE A 60 -9.86 10.06 0.79
N LEU A 61 -8.64 9.70 1.20
CA LEU A 61 -7.64 10.65 1.69
C LEU A 61 -7.27 11.69 0.62
N LEU A 62 -7.10 11.29 -0.64
CA LEU A 62 -6.86 12.22 -1.76
C LEU A 62 -7.99 13.23 -1.94
N SER A 63 -9.26 12.80 -1.80
CA SER A 63 -10.41 13.70 -1.89
C SER A 63 -10.56 14.65 -0.70
N ARG A 64 -9.76 14.45 0.36
CA ARG A 64 -9.77 15.24 1.59
C ARG A 64 -8.55 16.13 1.74
N VAL A 65 -7.70 16.21 0.72
CA VAL A 65 -6.59 17.18 0.66
C VAL A 65 -7.14 18.61 0.82
N GLY A 66 -6.50 19.40 1.68
CA GLY A 66 -6.91 20.76 2.05
C GLY A 66 -7.87 20.85 3.22
N LYS A 67 -8.30 19.73 3.82
CA LYS A 67 -9.13 19.71 5.04
C LYS A 67 -8.31 19.47 6.30
N ASN A 68 -8.92 19.78 7.45
CA ASN A 68 -8.33 19.53 8.76
C ASN A 68 -8.08 18.01 8.96
N TRP A 69 -6.88 17.68 9.42
CA TRP A 69 -6.42 16.31 9.59
C TRP A 69 -7.21 15.55 10.65
N ASP A 70 -7.55 16.17 11.78
CA ASP A 70 -8.21 15.48 12.89
C ASP A 70 -9.63 15.02 12.51
N GLU A 71 -10.35 15.84 11.74
CA GLU A 71 -11.66 15.48 11.19
C GLU A 71 -11.56 14.32 10.18
N VAL A 72 -10.55 14.36 9.31
CA VAL A 72 -10.33 13.34 8.28
C VAL A 72 -9.89 12.01 8.93
N TYR A 73 -8.99 12.09 9.90
CA TYR A 73 -8.47 10.95 10.65
C TYR A 73 -9.59 10.28 11.46
N SER A 74 -10.37 11.04 12.22
CA SER A 74 -11.50 10.50 12.99
C SER A 74 -12.55 9.85 12.08
N GLU A 75 -12.86 10.44 10.92
CA GLU A 75 -13.75 9.82 9.94
C GLU A 75 -13.16 8.54 9.35
N ALA A 76 -11.86 8.51 9.06
CA ALA A 76 -11.20 7.35 8.48
C ALA A 76 -11.16 6.18 9.47
N VAL A 77 -10.74 6.43 10.71
CA VAL A 77 -10.65 5.43 11.78
C VAL A 77 -12.01 4.80 12.06
N ALA A 78 -13.09 5.58 12.06
CA ALA A 78 -14.45 5.07 12.26
C ALA A 78 -14.91 4.08 11.17
N ARG A 79 -14.24 4.05 10.00
CA ARG A 79 -14.61 3.26 8.82
C ARG A 79 -13.57 2.20 8.44
N LEU A 80 -12.49 2.08 9.22
CA LEU A 80 -11.37 1.18 8.98
C LEU A 80 -11.34 0.04 10.00
N ASP A 81 -10.77 -1.10 9.57
CA ASP A 81 -10.51 -2.22 10.48
C ASP A 81 -9.23 -2.04 11.31
N ARG A 82 -8.32 -1.15 10.85
CA ARG A 82 -7.07 -0.77 11.52
C ARG A 82 -6.57 0.59 11.02
N ASN A 83 -5.72 1.23 11.81
CA ASN A 83 -5.26 2.59 11.54
C ASN A 83 -3.96 2.62 10.71
N ASP A 84 -3.12 1.58 10.77
CA ASP A 84 -1.82 1.53 10.05
C ASP A 84 -1.89 1.93 8.57
N PRO A 85 -2.89 1.51 7.78
CA PRO A 85 -2.96 1.84 6.36
C PRO A 85 -3.05 3.34 6.07
N ILE A 86 -3.52 4.14 7.03
CA ILE A 86 -3.52 5.60 6.92
C ILE A 86 -2.08 6.11 6.80
N PHE A 87 -1.19 5.60 7.66
CA PHE A 87 0.20 6.05 7.75
C PHE A 87 1.12 5.49 6.66
N TRP A 88 0.61 4.57 5.82
CA TRP A 88 1.34 4.17 4.60
C TRP A 88 1.35 5.29 3.55
N MET A 89 0.37 6.18 3.60
CA MET A 89 0.19 7.28 2.65
C MET A 89 0.41 8.64 3.30
N VAL A 90 0.07 8.79 4.58
CA VAL A 90 0.13 10.06 5.31
C VAL A 90 1.29 10.08 6.28
N ALA A 91 2.20 11.04 6.11
CA ALA A 91 3.29 11.31 7.04
C ALA A 91 2.89 12.40 8.03
N LEU A 92 3.08 12.11 9.33
CA LEU A 92 2.91 13.11 10.40
C LEU A 92 4.19 13.93 10.62
N ARG A 93 5.33 13.37 10.26
CA ARG A 93 6.65 14.03 10.36
C ARG A 93 7.20 14.21 8.96
N GLU A 94 7.88 15.32 8.72
CA GLU A 94 8.47 15.58 7.40
C GLU A 94 9.53 14.53 7.01
N ALA A 95 10.25 13.98 7.98
CA ALA A 95 11.24 12.92 7.73
C ALA A 95 10.63 11.62 7.18
N ASP A 96 9.36 11.36 7.48
CA ASP A 96 8.64 10.17 7.01
C ASP A 96 7.87 10.44 5.70
N ALA A 97 7.92 11.68 5.20
CA ALA A 97 7.17 12.10 4.01
C ALA A 97 7.77 11.47 2.75
N GLN A 98 6.98 10.63 2.09
CA GLN A 98 7.31 10.06 0.79
C GLN A 98 6.55 10.83 -0.29
N GLU A 99 7.19 11.09 -1.44
CA GLU A 99 6.53 11.83 -2.54
C GLU A 99 5.37 11.04 -3.15
N TYR A 100 5.55 9.73 -3.23
CA TYR A 100 4.55 8.78 -3.67
C TYR A 100 4.84 7.42 -3.06
N PHE A 101 3.82 6.58 -2.95
CA PHE A 101 4.00 5.18 -2.58
C PHE A 101 3.26 4.27 -3.56
N ARG A 102 3.68 3.01 -3.60
CA ARG A 102 3.09 1.99 -4.46
C ARG A 102 2.24 1.05 -3.62
N SER A 103 0.95 0.95 -3.96
CA SER A 103 0.04 -0.05 -3.41
C SER A 103 -0.09 -1.21 -4.40
N GLY A 104 0.41 -2.38 -4.02
CA GLY A 104 0.46 -3.55 -4.89
C GLY A 104 1.54 -3.44 -5.97
N GLU A 105 1.26 -3.94 -7.18
CA GLU A 105 2.25 -4.09 -8.24
C GLU A 105 2.35 -2.89 -9.18
N ALA A 106 1.21 -2.23 -9.49
CA ALA A 106 1.13 -1.23 -10.56
C ALA A 106 0.35 0.04 -10.20
N SER A 107 -0.17 0.16 -8.97
CA SER A 107 -0.94 1.32 -8.53
C SER A 107 -0.10 2.22 -7.64
N TYR A 108 0.07 3.46 -8.06
CA TYR A 108 0.83 4.50 -7.37
C TYR A 108 -0.13 5.57 -6.87
N PHE A 109 0.19 6.13 -5.71
CA PHE A 109 -0.57 7.20 -5.09
C PHE A 109 0.38 8.29 -4.62
N SER A 110 -0.06 9.55 -4.70
CA SER A 110 0.66 10.67 -4.09
C SER A 110 0.82 10.44 -2.59
N GLY A 111 2.00 10.72 -2.05
CA GLY A 111 2.16 10.78 -0.61
C GLY A 111 1.58 12.07 -0.04
N LEU A 112 1.06 11.99 1.17
CA LEU A 112 0.42 13.08 1.87
C LEU A 112 1.21 13.41 3.15
N LYS A 113 1.13 14.67 3.59
CA LYS A 113 1.66 15.10 4.87
C LYS A 113 0.67 16.00 5.59
N VAL A 114 0.75 16.02 6.91
CA VAL A 114 0.06 17.02 7.73
C VAL A 114 0.97 18.23 7.85
N ASP A 115 0.49 19.40 7.45
CA ASP A 115 1.24 20.65 7.63
C ASP A 115 1.14 21.19 9.07
N GLU A 116 1.90 22.25 9.37
CA GLU A 116 1.93 22.86 10.71
C GLU A 116 0.56 23.40 11.16
N ALA A 117 -0.35 23.69 10.22
CA ALA A 117 -1.71 24.12 10.51
C ALA A 117 -2.67 22.94 10.76
N GLY A 118 -2.17 21.70 10.77
CA GLY A 118 -2.99 20.51 10.91
C GLY A 118 -3.82 20.20 9.67
N VAL A 119 -3.42 20.68 8.48
CA VAL A 119 -4.14 20.47 7.23
C VAL A 119 -3.45 19.39 6.40
N LEU A 120 -4.25 18.52 5.78
CA LEU A 120 -3.74 17.47 4.91
C LEU A 120 -3.28 18.05 3.56
N ARG A 121 -2.00 17.87 3.22
CA ARG A 121 -1.37 18.36 1.99
C ARG A 121 -0.73 17.22 1.20
N VAL A 122 -0.57 17.43 -0.11
CA VAL A 122 0.25 16.54 -0.95
C VAL A 122 1.73 16.88 -0.71
N VAL A 123 2.57 15.86 -0.56
CA VAL A 123 4.01 16.04 -0.31
C VAL A 123 4.70 16.73 -1.50
N ASN A 124 4.49 16.20 -2.71
CA ASN A 124 5.04 16.78 -3.94
C ASN A 124 3.94 16.90 -5.02
N PRO A 125 3.34 18.09 -5.19
CA PRO A 125 2.30 18.32 -6.20
C PRO A 125 2.78 18.19 -7.65
N SER A 126 4.10 18.26 -7.89
CA SER A 126 4.68 18.14 -9.24
C SER A 126 4.74 16.69 -9.72
N VAL A 127 4.62 15.70 -8.82
CA VAL A 127 4.56 14.28 -9.17
C VAL A 127 3.17 13.95 -9.71
N GLY A 128 3.12 13.44 -10.93
CA GLY A 128 1.89 13.07 -11.63
C GLY A 128 2.07 11.93 -12.63
N PRO A 129 1.02 11.59 -13.40
CA PRO A 129 1.03 10.45 -14.34
C PRO A 129 2.13 10.52 -15.41
N GLY A 130 2.63 11.72 -15.72
CA GLY A 130 3.73 11.92 -16.67
C GLY A 130 5.12 12.02 -16.04
N SER A 131 5.22 12.00 -14.72
CA SER A 131 6.53 12.06 -14.05
C SER A 131 7.20 10.68 -13.96
N LEU A 132 6.40 9.62 -13.80
CA LEU A 132 6.85 8.25 -13.55
C LEU A 132 6.83 7.39 -14.82
N VAL A 133 7.65 6.35 -14.82
CA VAL A 133 7.78 5.35 -15.89
C VAL A 133 7.31 3.98 -15.38
N PRO A 134 6.58 3.18 -16.18
CA PRO A 134 6.24 1.81 -15.79
C PRO A 134 7.48 0.99 -15.43
N GLN A 135 7.39 0.10 -14.45
CA GLN A 135 8.52 -0.76 -14.05
C GLN A 135 8.60 -2.07 -14.83
N CYS A 136 7.58 -2.39 -15.63
CA CYS A 136 7.58 -3.54 -16.51
C CYS A 136 6.79 -3.24 -17.79
N PRO A 137 7.10 -3.94 -18.90
CA PRO A 137 6.41 -3.76 -20.17
C PRO A 137 5.00 -4.36 -20.19
N CYS A 138 4.67 -5.26 -19.28
CA CYS A 138 3.42 -6.03 -19.31
C CYS A 138 2.27 -5.43 -18.48
N CYS A 139 2.54 -4.59 -17.48
CA CYS A 139 1.50 -4.07 -16.58
C CYS A 139 1.12 -2.63 -16.88
N THR A 140 -0.18 -2.33 -16.83
CA THR A 140 -0.68 -0.95 -16.88
C THR A 140 -0.47 -0.28 -15.53
N HIS A 141 0.46 0.67 -15.48
CA HIS A 141 0.74 1.45 -14.28
C HIS A 141 -0.18 2.67 -14.17
N THR A 142 -0.64 2.97 -12.96
CA THR A 142 -1.53 4.10 -12.69
C THR A 142 -1.02 4.97 -11.54
N PHE A 143 -1.23 6.28 -11.62
CA PHE A 143 -0.97 7.26 -10.57
C PHE A 143 -2.29 7.90 -10.15
N ASN A 144 -2.67 7.80 -8.87
CA ASN A 144 -3.96 8.25 -8.34
C ASN A 144 -5.16 7.71 -9.15
N GLY A 145 -5.01 6.54 -9.77
CA GLY A 145 -6.02 5.92 -10.64
C GLY A 145 -5.99 6.34 -12.11
N ILE A 146 -5.10 7.25 -12.52
CA ILE A 146 -4.90 7.69 -13.90
C ILE A 146 -3.71 6.94 -14.51
N LYS A 147 -3.82 6.44 -15.75
CA LYS A 147 -2.72 5.72 -16.41
C LYS A 147 -1.48 6.60 -16.58
N PHE A 148 -0.30 6.01 -16.45
CA PHE A 148 0.95 6.70 -16.77
C PHE A 148 0.97 7.09 -18.25
N THR A 149 1.54 8.25 -18.56
CA THR A 149 1.65 8.73 -19.95
C THR A 149 2.98 8.38 -20.60
N ARG A 150 4.02 8.11 -19.81
CA ARG A 150 5.32 7.70 -20.32
C ARG A 150 5.34 6.20 -20.64
N PRO A 151 5.92 5.80 -21.79
CA PRO A 151 6.10 4.39 -22.11
C PRO A 151 7.15 3.75 -21.19
N TYR A 152 7.12 2.42 -21.10
CA TYR A 152 8.16 1.65 -20.42
C TYR A 152 9.53 1.89 -21.06
N ASP A 153 10.56 2.03 -20.22
CA ASP A 153 11.95 2.19 -20.63
C ASP A 153 12.82 1.14 -19.91
N GLU A 154 13.42 0.22 -20.67
CA GLU A 154 14.24 -0.86 -20.13
C GLU A 154 15.48 -0.34 -19.38
N SER A 155 16.00 0.83 -19.77
CA SER A 155 17.19 1.41 -19.11
C SER A 155 16.92 1.85 -17.67
N LEU A 156 15.65 2.15 -17.35
CA LEU A 156 15.21 2.58 -16.02
C LEU A 156 14.70 1.41 -15.17
N ARG A 157 14.80 0.18 -15.68
CA ARG A 157 14.36 -1.00 -14.94
C ARG A 157 15.24 -1.21 -13.70
N PRO A 158 14.66 -1.29 -12.50
CA PRO A 158 15.45 -1.59 -11.31
C PRO A 158 16.06 -2.99 -11.43
N GLN A 159 17.38 -3.10 -11.24
CA GLN A 159 18.14 -4.37 -11.36
C GLN A 159 17.72 -5.44 -10.33
N ARG A 160 17.02 -5.02 -9.28
CA ARG A 160 16.35 -5.91 -8.33
C ARG A 160 14.87 -5.56 -8.30
N SER A 161 14.00 -6.56 -8.42
CA SER A 161 12.58 -6.38 -8.15
C SER A 161 12.43 -5.78 -6.76
N ALA A 162 11.84 -4.58 -6.67
CA ALA A 162 11.57 -3.87 -5.41
C ALA A 162 10.44 -4.58 -4.62
N THR A 163 10.54 -5.90 -4.46
CA THR A 163 9.58 -6.77 -3.76
C THR A 163 10.10 -7.16 -2.37
N ARG A 164 11.16 -6.53 -1.87
CA ARG A 164 11.63 -6.71 -0.50
C ARG A 164 11.72 -5.37 0.22
N LEU A 165 10.58 -4.86 0.64
CA LEU A 165 10.44 -4.02 1.83
C LEU A 165 8.97 -4.14 2.22
N ALA A 166 8.70 -5.08 3.10
CA ALA A 166 7.39 -5.38 3.65
C ALA A 166 7.58 -6.05 5.01
#